data_AF-A0A0N7AXU1-F1
#
_entry.id   AF-A0A0N7AXU1-F1
#
_cell.length_a   1.000
_cell.length_b   1.000
_cell.length_c   1.000
_cell.angle_alpha   90.00
_cell.angle_beta   90.00
_cell.angle_gamma   90.00
#
_symmetry.space_group_name_H-M   'P 1'
#
loop_
_entity.id
_entity.type
_entity.pdbx_description
1 polymer ?
#
loop_
_entity_poly.entity_id
_entity_poly.type
_entity_poly.pdbx_seq_one_letter_code
_entity_poly.pdbx_strand_id
1 'polypeptide(L)'
;MTYFVSLLLMALIVGLIAVASNPTPYFAALGLVVAAGVGCGVLVGSGGSFLSLVLFLIYLGGMLVVFAYSAALAAEPFPEAWGNRSVMGYVFVYLVGVLVTGGLFWGEWYEGSWIPIDGLKEFSMLRGDVGGVAMMYSLGGSMLVICAWVLLLTLLVVLELTRGLSRGTLRAV
;
A
#
# COMPACT_ATOMS: atom_id res chain seq x y z
N MET A 1 -23.18 6.80 -1.79
CA MET A 1 -21.97 6.03 -2.13
C MET A 1 -20.76 6.95 -2.29
N THR A 2 -20.86 8.03 -3.05
CA THR A 2 -19.78 9.02 -3.25
C THR A 2 -19.20 9.58 -1.94
N TYR A 3 -20.04 10.02 -0.99
CA TYR A 3 -19.58 10.53 0.30
C TYR A 3 -18.85 9.49 1.17
N PHE A 4 -19.24 8.21 1.07
CA PHE A 4 -18.57 7.15 1.82
C PHE A 4 -17.18 6.89 1.26
N VAL A 5 -17.04 6.80 -0.07
CA VAL A 5 -15.74 6.62 -0.73
C VAL A 5 -14.86 7.86 -0.53
N SER A 6 -15.41 9.07 -0.55
CA SER A 6 -14.64 10.28 -0.24
C SER A 6 -14.11 10.29 1.19
N LEU A 7 -14.91 9.85 2.17
CA LEU A 7 -14.45 9.69 3.56
C LEU A 7 -13.33 8.65 3.65
N LEU A 8 -13.44 7.53 2.93
CA LEU A 8 -12.37 6.52 2.87
C LEU A 8 -11.09 7.09 2.24
N LEU A 9 -11.18 7.91 1.20
CA LEU A 9 -10.00 8.54 0.59
C LEU A 9 -9.33 9.53 1.53
N MET A 10 -10.11 10.33 2.27
CA MET A 10 -9.55 11.19 3.32
C MET A 10 -8.88 10.36 4.41
N ALA A 11 -9.48 9.25 4.85
CA ALA A 11 -8.86 8.35 5.80
C ALA A 11 -7.57 7.69 5.25
N LEU A 12 -7.53 7.38 3.94
CA LEU A 12 -6.36 6.84 3.27
C LEU A 12 -5.22 7.86 3.24
N ILE A 13 -5.51 9.13 2.95
CA ILE A 13 -4.53 10.22 3.02
C ILE A 13 -3.95 10.34 4.43
N VAL A 14 -4.80 10.34 5.47
CA VAL A 14 -4.33 10.37 6.87
C VAL A 14 -3.45 9.16 7.19
N GLY A 15 -3.83 7.96 6.74
CA GLY A 15 -3.02 6.75 6.89
C GLY A 15 -1.67 6.84 6.20
N LEU A 16 -1.58 7.46 5.02
CA LEU A 16 -0.32 7.68 4.32
C LEU A 16 0.56 8.73 5.02
N ILE A 17 -0.03 9.81 5.51
CA ILE A 17 0.70 10.84 6.28
C ILE A 17 1.32 10.23 7.54
N ALA A 18 0.58 9.37 8.22
CA ALA A 18 1.04 8.62 9.39
C ALA A 18 2.29 7.75 9.12
N VAL A 19 2.45 7.26 7.89
CA VAL A 19 3.63 6.48 7.48
C VAL A 19 4.74 7.41 7.00
N ALA A 20 4.40 8.44 6.23
CA ALA A 20 5.34 9.40 5.68
C ALA A 20 6.03 10.28 6.74
N SER A 21 5.41 10.47 7.91
CA SER A 21 6.00 11.20 9.04
C SER A 21 7.20 10.50 9.69
N ASN A 22 7.65 9.36 9.13
CA ASN A 22 8.78 8.56 9.59
C ASN A 22 8.77 8.28 11.11
N PRO A 23 7.66 7.76 11.68
CA PRO A 23 7.70 7.25 13.04
C PRO A 23 8.54 5.96 13.09
N THR A 24 8.84 5.44 14.28
CA THR A 24 9.51 4.15 14.38
C THR A 24 8.74 3.03 13.66
N PRO A 25 9.44 1.99 13.14
CA PRO A 25 8.85 0.97 12.26
C PRO A 25 7.56 0.32 12.78
N TYR A 26 7.44 0.12 14.10
CA TYR A 26 6.21 -0.42 14.71
C TYR A 26 4.98 0.46 14.50
N PHE A 27 5.10 1.77 14.75
CA PHE A 27 4.01 2.71 14.54
C PHE A 27 3.76 2.97 13.06
N ALA A 28 4.81 2.93 12.23
CA ALA A 28 4.67 2.99 10.78
C ALA A 28 3.88 1.78 10.24
N ALA A 29 4.12 0.57 10.77
CA ALA A 29 3.36 -0.63 10.40
C ALA A 29 1.87 -0.46 10.69
N LEU A 30 1.50 0.11 11.85
CA LEU A 30 0.09 0.39 12.18
C LEU A 30 -0.54 1.37 11.20
N GLY A 31 0.18 2.45 10.82
CA GLY A 31 -0.27 3.38 9.79
C GLY A 31 -0.50 2.70 8.43
N LEU A 32 0.43 1.82 8.03
CA LEU A 32 0.31 1.03 6.81
C LEU A 32 -0.88 0.06 6.84
N VAL A 33 -1.16 -0.56 7.99
CA VAL A 33 -2.34 -1.44 8.15
C VAL A 33 -3.63 -0.66 7.92
N VAL A 34 -3.74 0.53 8.51
CA VAL A 34 -4.90 1.41 8.33
C VAL A 34 -5.01 1.85 6.87
N ALA A 35 -3.91 2.31 6.26
CA ALA A 35 -3.90 2.75 4.86
C ALA A 35 -4.30 1.63 3.90
N ALA A 36 -3.77 0.41 4.08
CA ALA A 36 -4.11 -0.74 3.27
C ALA A 36 -5.57 -1.20 3.47
N GLY A 37 -6.05 -1.25 4.72
CA GLY A 37 -7.43 -1.63 5.02
C GLY A 37 -8.45 -0.65 4.43
N VAL A 38 -8.20 0.65 4.57
CA VAL A 38 -9.04 1.70 3.97
C VAL A 38 -8.95 1.65 2.44
N GLY A 39 -7.76 1.41 1.88
CA GLY A 39 -7.55 1.22 0.44
C GLY A 39 -8.34 0.04 -0.13
N CYS A 40 -8.42 -1.08 0.59
CA CYS A 40 -9.30 -2.19 0.23
C CYS A 40 -10.77 -1.74 0.18
N GLY A 41 -11.22 -0.93 1.15
CA GLY A 41 -12.57 -0.36 1.15
C GLY A 41 -12.86 0.51 -0.08
N VAL A 42 -11.90 1.33 -0.50
CA VAL A 42 -12.00 2.14 -1.73
C VAL A 42 -12.10 1.26 -2.97
N LEU A 43 -11.26 0.23 -3.08
CA LEU A 43 -11.28 -0.72 -4.19
C LEU A 43 -12.61 -1.47 -4.27
N VAL A 44 -13.10 -2.03 -3.16
CA VAL A 44 -14.41 -2.70 -3.10
C VAL A 44 -15.54 -1.74 -3.49
N GLY A 45 -15.50 -0.50 -2.99
CA GLY A 45 -16.47 0.54 -3.34
C GLY A 45 -16.47 0.94 -4.82
N SER A 46 -15.37 0.69 -5.53
CA SER A 46 -15.17 1.01 -6.95
C SER A 46 -15.39 -0.18 -7.89
N GLY A 47 -15.64 -1.37 -7.34
CA GLY A 47 -15.84 -2.59 -8.13
C GLY A 47 -14.68 -3.59 -8.12
N GLY A 48 -13.57 -3.23 -7.49
CA GLY A 48 -12.31 -3.97 -7.51
C GLY A 48 -12.20 -5.08 -6.46
N SER A 49 -13.14 -6.04 -6.43
CA SER A 49 -13.15 -7.07 -5.37
C SER A 49 -11.93 -8.00 -5.42
N PHE A 50 -11.47 -8.40 -6.60
CA PHE A 50 -10.29 -9.27 -6.70
C PHE A 50 -9.03 -8.50 -6.29
N LEU A 51 -8.85 -7.29 -6.80
CA LEU A 51 -7.70 -6.45 -6.45
C LEU A 51 -7.65 -6.12 -4.95
N SER A 52 -8.80 -5.91 -4.30
CA SER A 52 -8.87 -5.70 -2.86
C SER A 52 -8.37 -6.91 -2.05
N LEU A 53 -8.71 -8.14 -2.49
CA LEU A 53 -8.24 -9.37 -1.85
C LEU A 53 -6.74 -9.57 -2.07
N VAL A 54 -6.22 -9.26 -3.25
CA VAL A 54 -4.78 -9.31 -3.54
C VAL A 54 -4.02 -8.32 -2.66
N LEU A 55 -4.51 -7.08 -2.54
CA LEU A 55 -3.91 -6.07 -1.65
C LEU A 55 -3.93 -6.56 -0.20
N PHE A 56 -5.07 -7.04 0.29
CA PHE A 56 -5.19 -7.57 1.65
C PHE A 56 -4.23 -8.74 1.89
N LEU A 57 -4.20 -9.73 1.02
CA LEU A 57 -3.39 -10.93 1.22
C LEU A 57 -1.89 -10.67 1.06
N ILE A 58 -1.46 -9.98 0.01
CA ILE A 58 -0.04 -9.78 -0.27
C ILE A 58 0.55 -8.66 0.59
N TYR A 59 -0.17 -7.55 0.74
CA TYR A 59 0.33 -6.39 1.48
C TYR A 59 0.19 -6.58 2.99
N LEU A 60 -1.04 -6.80 3.49
CA LEU A 60 -1.26 -7.00 4.93
C LEU A 60 -0.77 -8.38 5.39
N GLY A 61 -1.08 -9.45 4.65
CA GLY A 61 -0.71 -10.81 5.05
C GLY A 61 0.75 -11.17 4.80
N GLY A 62 1.32 -10.71 3.68
CA GLY A 62 2.69 -11.05 3.30
C GLY A 62 3.72 -10.03 3.80
N MET A 63 3.75 -8.86 3.17
CA MET A 63 4.83 -7.88 3.36
C MET A 63 4.81 -7.25 4.75
N LEU A 64 3.64 -6.93 5.30
CA LEU A 64 3.55 -6.34 6.63
C LEU A 64 3.97 -7.30 7.75
N VAL A 65 3.72 -8.61 7.60
CA VAL A 65 4.16 -9.61 8.59
C VAL A 65 5.68 -9.71 8.61
N VAL A 66 6.33 -9.77 7.45
CA VAL A 66 7.79 -9.77 7.35
C VAL A 66 8.37 -8.45 7.87
N PHE A 67 7.75 -7.32 7.54
CA PHE A 67 8.14 -6.00 8.05
C PHE A 67 8.05 -5.91 9.58
N ALA A 68 6.94 -6.38 10.17
CA ALA A 68 6.76 -6.42 11.62
C ALA A 68 7.80 -7.34 12.30
N TYR A 69 8.14 -8.46 11.68
CA TYR A 69 9.19 -9.36 12.19
C TYR A 69 10.58 -8.70 12.15
N SER A 70 10.93 -8.02 11.05
CA SER A 70 12.20 -7.28 10.97
C SER A 70 12.24 -6.08 11.92
N ALA A 71 11.13 -5.37 12.09
CA ALA A 71 10.99 -4.30 13.08
C ALA A 71 11.17 -4.84 14.51
N ALA A 72 10.64 -6.03 14.81
CA ALA A 72 10.83 -6.75 16.07
C ALA A 72 12.32 -7.00 16.37
N LEU A 73 13.10 -7.37 15.36
CA LEU A 73 14.54 -7.62 15.48
C LEU A 73 15.37 -6.34 15.60
N ALA A 74 14.89 -5.22 15.04
CA ALA A 74 15.55 -3.91 15.07
C ALA A 74 15.01 -2.99 16.17
N ALA A 75 14.40 -3.55 17.22
CA ALA A 75 13.75 -2.77 18.28
C ALA A 75 14.76 -1.93 19.06
N GLU A 76 14.66 -0.60 18.95
CA GLU A 76 15.39 0.32 19.82
C GLU A 76 14.67 0.48 21.19
N PRO A 77 15.40 0.64 22.30
CA PRO A 77 14.81 0.72 23.64
C PRO A 77 13.95 1.98 23.88
N PHE A 78 14.12 3.03 23.09
CA PHE A 78 13.32 4.27 23.15
C PHE A 78 12.67 4.56 21.80
N PRO A 79 11.55 3.91 21.47
CA PRO A 79 10.92 4.11 20.16
C PRO A 79 10.32 5.51 20.06
N GLU A 80 10.67 6.25 19.00
CA GLU A 80 9.97 7.48 18.65
C GLU A 80 8.52 7.16 18.26
N ALA A 81 7.60 7.50 19.17
CA ALA A 81 6.16 7.43 18.95
C ALA A 81 5.65 8.68 18.21
N TRP A 82 4.41 8.63 17.72
CA TRP A 82 3.75 9.78 17.07
C TRP A 82 3.69 11.04 17.95
N GLY A 83 3.73 10.88 19.28
CA GLY A 83 3.76 11.99 20.23
C GLY A 83 5.10 12.72 20.34
N ASN A 84 6.15 12.25 19.65
CA ASN A 84 7.44 12.93 19.65
C ASN A 84 7.37 14.24 18.85
N ARG A 85 8.08 15.28 19.31
CA ARG A 85 8.03 16.62 18.69
C ARG A 85 8.52 16.61 17.24
N SER A 86 9.49 15.74 16.93
CA SER A 86 10.02 15.53 15.58
C SER A 86 8.94 15.04 14.62
N VAL A 87 8.31 13.90 14.94
CA VAL A 87 7.25 13.26 14.13
C VAL A 87 6.04 14.18 14.00
N MET A 88 5.62 14.82 15.08
CA MET A 88 4.50 15.77 15.07
C MET A 88 4.77 16.95 14.12
N GLY A 89 6.01 17.43 14.05
CA GLY A 89 6.43 18.46 13.09
C GLY A 89 6.25 17.98 11.64
N TYR A 90 6.70 16.76 11.33
CA TYR A 90 6.51 16.17 9.99
C TYR A 90 5.03 15.99 9.64
N VAL A 91 4.21 15.47 10.56
CA VAL A 91 2.76 15.33 10.36
C VAL A 91 2.13 16.69 10.01
N PHE A 92 2.49 17.75 10.73
CA PHE A 92 1.97 19.09 10.46
C PHE A 92 2.38 19.59 9.06
N VAL A 93 3.65 19.44 8.69
CA VAL A 93 4.13 19.83 7.36
C VAL A 93 3.40 19.07 6.24
N TYR A 94 3.23 17.76 6.38
CA TYR A 94 2.50 16.96 5.39
C TYR A 94 1.02 17.33 5.33
N LEU A 95 0.36 17.57 6.47
CA LEU A 95 -1.03 18.02 6.49
C LEU A 95 -1.20 19.38 5.81
N VAL A 96 -0.36 20.36 6.14
CA VAL A 96 -0.40 21.68 5.50
C VAL A 96 -0.10 21.56 4.01
N GLY A 97 0.89 20.76 3.61
CA GLY A 97 1.21 20.51 2.21
C GLY A 97 0.03 19.93 1.42
N VAL A 98 -0.67 18.95 1.98
CA VAL A 98 -1.87 18.35 1.36
C VAL A 98 -3.01 19.37 1.28
N LEU A 99 -3.23 20.17 2.32
CA LEU A 99 -4.28 21.20 2.32
C LEU A 99 -4.00 22.32 1.32
N VAL A 100 -2.74 22.79 1.23
CA VAL A 100 -2.33 23.83 0.28
C VAL A 100 -2.45 23.32 -1.15
N THR A 101 -1.93 22.12 -1.44
CA THR A 101 -2.07 21.54 -2.78
C THR A 101 -3.54 21.30 -3.12
N GLY A 102 -4.32 20.69 -2.23
CA GLY A 102 -5.76 20.51 -2.40
C GLY A 102 -6.51 21.83 -2.67
N GLY A 103 -6.20 22.89 -1.90
CA GLY A 103 -6.81 24.21 -2.08
C GLY A 103 -6.44 24.90 -3.39
N LEU A 104 -5.19 24.76 -3.85
CA LEU A 104 -4.74 25.30 -5.14
C LEU A 104 -5.41 24.57 -6.33
N PHE A 105 -5.67 23.28 -6.20
CA PHE A 105 -6.31 22.46 -7.24
C PHE A 105 -7.85 22.41 -7.14
N TRP A 106 -8.47 23.16 -6.22
CA TRP A 106 -9.91 23.09 -5.94
C TRP A 106 -10.79 23.67 -7.07
N GLY A 107 -10.26 24.57 -7.89
CA GLY A 107 -11.05 25.42 -8.80
C GLY A 107 -11.43 24.82 -10.16
N GLU A 108 -10.77 23.75 -10.63
CA GLU A 108 -10.83 23.37 -12.07
C GLU A 108 -11.22 21.89 -12.34
N TRP A 109 -11.46 21.08 -11.30
CA TRP A 109 -11.61 19.61 -11.44
C TRP A 109 -12.96 19.03 -11.05
N TYR A 110 -13.92 19.86 -10.62
CA TYR A 110 -15.19 19.40 -10.07
C TYR A 110 -16.31 19.24 -11.10
N GLU A 111 -16.04 18.55 -12.21
CA GLU A 111 -17.09 18.07 -13.12
C GLU A 111 -16.62 16.78 -13.80
N GLY A 112 -16.89 15.61 -13.20
CA GLY A 112 -16.42 14.35 -13.79
C GLY A 112 -16.73 13.10 -12.98
N SER A 113 -18.01 12.82 -12.78
CA SER A 113 -18.58 11.49 -12.53
C SER A 113 -17.71 10.45 -11.79
N TRP A 114 -17.76 10.46 -10.46
CA TRP A 114 -17.53 9.25 -9.65
C TRP A 114 -18.73 8.30 -9.78
N ILE A 115 -19.12 8.00 -11.03
CA ILE A 115 -20.08 6.95 -11.32
C ILE A 115 -19.25 5.66 -11.26
N PRO A 116 -19.49 4.77 -10.29
CA PRO A 116 -18.85 3.46 -10.31
C PRO A 116 -19.18 2.84 -11.67
N ILE A 117 -18.14 2.48 -12.43
CA ILE A 117 -18.26 1.94 -13.80
C ILE A 117 -19.18 0.70 -13.83
N ASP A 118 -19.31 0.00 -12.70
CA ASP A 118 -20.24 -1.12 -12.51
C ASP A 118 -21.72 -0.72 -12.63
N GLY A 119 -22.11 0.52 -12.35
CA GLY A 119 -23.50 0.99 -12.45
C GLY A 119 -24.00 1.16 -13.89
N LEU A 120 -23.10 1.27 -14.87
CA LEU A 120 -23.44 1.31 -16.31
C LEU A 120 -23.44 -0.09 -16.95
N LYS A 121 -23.06 -1.11 -16.18
CA LYS A 121 -22.79 -2.46 -16.67
C LYS A 121 -23.74 -3.50 -16.07
N GLU A 122 -24.99 -3.10 -15.82
CA GLU A 122 -26.06 -3.98 -15.32
C GLU A 122 -26.29 -5.23 -16.18
N PHE A 123 -25.78 -5.27 -17.42
CA PHE A 123 -25.90 -6.40 -18.34
C PHE A 123 -24.66 -7.32 -18.45
N SER A 124 -23.56 -7.06 -17.72
CA SER A 124 -22.40 -7.97 -17.76
C SER A 124 -22.37 -8.89 -16.54
N MET A 125 -22.56 -10.19 -16.76
CA MET A 125 -22.43 -11.22 -15.72
C MET A 125 -20.99 -11.36 -15.18
N LEU A 126 -19.99 -10.88 -15.92
CA LEU A 126 -18.58 -10.93 -15.54
C LEU A 126 -18.07 -9.54 -15.15
N ARG A 127 -17.61 -9.44 -13.90
CA ARG A 127 -16.92 -8.24 -13.39
C ARG A 127 -15.58 -8.08 -14.11
N GLY A 128 -15.24 -6.84 -14.47
CA GLY A 128 -14.02 -6.51 -15.23
C GLY A 128 -12.75 -7.06 -14.59
N ASP A 129 -12.65 -7.01 -13.26
CA ASP A 129 -11.56 -7.57 -12.47
C ASP A 129 -11.27 -9.04 -12.78
N VAL A 130 -12.31 -9.89 -12.77
CA VAL A 130 -12.15 -11.35 -12.96
C VAL A 130 -11.82 -11.66 -14.42
N GLY A 131 -12.41 -10.92 -15.36
CA GLY A 131 -12.06 -11.01 -16.78
C GLY A 131 -10.60 -10.61 -17.05
N GLY A 132 -10.12 -9.56 -16.39
CA GLY A 132 -8.72 -9.13 -16.47
C GLY A 132 -7.74 -10.21 -16.02
N VAL A 133 -8.04 -10.90 -14.91
CA VAL A 133 -7.21 -12.01 -14.42
C VAL A 133 -7.15 -13.16 -15.42
N ALA A 134 -8.28 -13.53 -16.04
CA ALA A 134 -8.30 -14.56 -17.07
C ALA A 134 -7.43 -14.18 -18.27
N MET A 135 -7.44 -12.91 -18.67
CA MET A 135 -6.61 -12.40 -19.77
C MET A 135 -5.11 -12.40 -19.46
N MET A 136 -4.72 -12.29 -18.17
CA MET A 136 -3.31 -12.43 -17.78
C MET A 136 -2.77 -13.83 -18.09
N TYR A 137 -3.59 -14.87 -17.92
CA TYR A 137 -3.18 -16.25 -18.19
C TYR A 137 -3.29 -16.65 -19.67
N SER A 138 -4.08 -15.92 -20.49
CA SER A 138 -4.20 -16.19 -21.92
C SER A 138 -3.17 -15.43 -22.76
N LEU A 139 -3.33 -14.11 -22.89
CA LEU A 139 -2.46 -13.25 -23.70
C LEU A 139 -1.27 -12.70 -22.91
N GLY A 140 -1.38 -12.63 -21.57
CA GLY A 140 -0.34 -12.10 -20.70
C GLY A 140 0.78 -13.08 -20.32
N GLY A 141 0.81 -14.28 -20.89
CA GLY A 141 1.75 -15.34 -20.48
C GLY A 141 3.22 -14.95 -20.53
N SER A 142 3.65 -14.17 -21.53
CA SER A 142 5.03 -13.69 -21.63
C SER A 142 5.42 -12.80 -20.44
N MET A 143 4.52 -11.92 -20.01
CA MET A 143 4.72 -11.05 -18.84
C MET A 143 4.81 -11.88 -17.55
N LEU A 144 3.98 -12.94 -17.42
CA LEU A 144 4.04 -13.85 -16.27
C LEU A 144 5.39 -14.58 -16.17
N VAL A 145 5.95 -15.03 -17.30
CA VAL A 145 7.27 -15.69 -17.34
C VAL A 145 8.37 -14.71 -16.89
N ILE A 146 8.33 -13.47 -17.36
CA ILE A 146 9.28 -12.43 -16.95
C ILE A 146 9.15 -12.14 -15.44
N CYS A 147 7.93 -11.98 -14.92
CA CYS A 147 7.70 -11.77 -13.50
C CYS A 147 8.21 -12.94 -12.65
N ALA A 148 7.93 -14.19 -13.05
CA ALA A 148 8.41 -15.38 -12.35
C ALA A 148 9.95 -15.45 -12.35
N TRP A 149 10.58 -15.11 -13.48
CA TRP A 149 12.04 -15.07 -13.60
C TRP A 149 12.65 -14.01 -12.68
N VAL A 150 12.10 -12.80 -12.66
CA VAL A 150 12.55 -11.72 -11.76
C VAL A 150 12.40 -12.14 -10.30
N LEU A 151 11.28 -12.75 -9.91
CA LEU A 151 11.07 -13.24 -8.55
C LEU A 151 12.09 -14.32 -8.17
N LEU A 152 12.39 -15.26 -9.07
CA LEU A 152 13.42 -16.28 -8.85
C LEU A 152 14.81 -15.66 -8.68
N LEU A 153 15.17 -14.69 -9.52
CA LEU A 153 16.43 -13.95 -9.36
C LEU A 153 16.48 -13.20 -8.03
N THR A 154 15.40 -12.53 -7.62
CA THR A 154 15.36 -11.84 -6.32
C THR A 154 15.53 -12.81 -5.14
N LEU A 155 14.95 -14.01 -5.22
CA LEU A 155 15.14 -15.05 -4.21
C LEU A 155 16.62 -15.45 -4.10
N LEU A 156 17.29 -15.70 -5.24
CA LEU A 156 18.72 -16.04 -5.25
C LEU A 156 19.58 -14.90 -4.70
N VAL A 157 19.27 -13.65 -5.05
CA VAL A 157 19.96 -12.46 -4.51
C VAL A 157 19.80 -12.40 -3.00
N VAL A 158 18.58 -12.51 -2.47
CA VAL A 158 18.34 -12.48 -1.01
C VAL A 158 19.03 -13.65 -0.30
N LEU A 159 19.05 -14.84 -0.91
CA LEU A 159 19.72 -16.03 -0.36
C LEU A 159 21.25 -15.84 -0.30
N GLU A 160 21.87 -15.29 -1.34
CA GLU A 160 23.32 -15.00 -1.31
C GLU A 160 23.66 -13.84 -0.36
N LEU A 161 22.83 -12.80 -0.28
CA LEU A 161 23.01 -11.69 0.67
C LEU A 161 22.95 -12.19 2.13
N THR A 162 22.00 -13.06 2.45
CA THR A 162 21.84 -13.61 3.81
C THR A 162 22.85 -14.70 4.14
N ARG A 163 23.39 -15.43 3.15
CA ARG A 163 24.51 -16.38 3.34
C ARG A 163 25.83 -15.72 3.75
N GLY A 164 25.96 -14.41 3.55
CA GLY A 164 27.12 -13.60 3.93
C GLY A 164 27.51 -13.71 5.40
N LEU A 165 26.60 -14.08 6.31
CA LEU A 165 26.91 -14.32 7.72
C LEU A 165 27.95 -15.44 7.93
N SER A 166 28.06 -16.38 6.99
CA SER A 166 28.96 -17.55 7.08
C SER A 166 30.32 -17.37 6.37
N ARG A 167 30.45 -16.43 5.41
CA ARG A 167 31.65 -16.29 4.54
C ARG A 167 32.02 -14.85 4.13
N GLY A 168 31.31 -13.82 4.58
CA GLY A 168 31.56 -12.41 4.23
C GLY A 168 32.26 -11.59 5.32
N THR A 169 32.89 -10.47 4.90
CA THR A 169 33.58 -9.49 5.78
C THR A 169 32.64 -8.64 6.65
N LEU A 170 31.32 -8.73 6.44
CA LEU A 170 30.30 -8.09 7.26
C LEU A 170 29.89 -9.03 8.40
N ARG A 171 30.79 -9.21 9.37
CA ARG A 171 30.39 -9.78 10.67
C ARG A 171 29.57 -8.71 11.40
N ALA A 172 28.36 -9.08 11.82
CA ALA A 172 27.72 -8.43 12.95
C ALA A 172 28.62 -8.68 14.18
N VAL A 173 29.17 -7.60 14.73
CA VAL A 173 29.74 -7.57 16.08
C VAL A 173 28.59 -7.51 17.07
#